data_AF-A0A9X2IBA8-F1
#
_entry.id   AF-A0A9X2IBA8-F1
#
_cell.length_a   1.000
_cell.length_b   1.000
_cell.length_c   1.000
_cell.angle_alpha   90.00
_cell.angle_beta   90.00
_cell.angle_gamma   90.00
#
_symmetry.space_group_name_H-M   'P 1'
#
loop_
_entity.id
_entity.type
_entity.pdbx_description
1 polymer ?
#
loop_
_entity_poly.entity_id
_entity_poly.type
_entity_poly.pdbx_seq_one_letter_code
_entity_poly.pdbx_strand_id
1 'polypeptide(L)'
;MLFYFILLFTLLFPLDAISSNDTPCGGPTNLLAIIDRPSFADSACVTPDKTVILESGYEDLTLLGGGRQQNFPEAFLRFGLADRFEFNIFLPNYVHQTVLPYKGYDPSTLGVKHEIAASTQWVIAIDGYLILPSGSVNFGSERAGGIFNGLFSYNITSEISLSGMLGLSSQTLSINAGGQRYNSINPDLVLSWTKEKISIYGEIYGQSKTGPQQGSGFITDAGVLYQIKKNIVIDLEAGHRISGVLDGFSYYWGTGISIQFS
;
A
#
# COMPACT_ATOMS: atom_id res chain seq x y z
N MET A 1 -14.82 -2.60 23.62
CA MET A 1 -16.05 -1.89 23.22
C MET A 1 -16.08 -1.51 21.73
N LEU A 2 -14.94 -1.29 21.07
CA LEU A 2 -14.83 -1.07 19.62
C LEU A 2 -15.12 -2.34 18.77
N PHE A 3 -14.80 -3.52 19.31
CA PHE A 3 -15.00 -4.82 18.64
C PHE A 3 -16.47 -5.19 18.35
N TYR A 4 -17.43 -4.63 19.10
CA TYR A 4 -18.86 -4.96 18.92
C TYR A 4 -19.52 -4.15 17.79
N PHE A 5 -18.92 -3.04 17.34
CA PHE A 5 -19.48 -2.23 16.26
C PHE A 5 -19.21 -2.82 14.87
N ILE A 6 -18.11 -3.57 14.71
CA ILE A 6 -17.70 -4.19 13.43
C ILE A 6 -18.65 -5.33 13.04
N LEU A 7 -19.18 -6.07 14.01
CA LEU A 7 -20.08 -7.20 13.76
C LEU A 7 -21.51 -6.79 13.36
N LEU A 8 -21.92 -5.55 13.67
CA LEU A 8 -23.29 -5.10 13.45
C LEU A 8 -23.50 -4.46 12.06
N PHE A 9 -22.44 -3.96 11.42
CA PHE A 9 -22.53 -3.27 10.13
C PHE A 9 -22.55 -4.23 8.94
N THR A 10 -22.08 -5.48 9.11
CA THR A 10 -22.09 -6.52 8.08
C THR A 10 -23.46 -7.20 7.88
N LEU A 11 -24.44 -6.93 8.77
CA LEU A 11 -25.74 -7.61 8.76
C LEU A 11 -26.87 -6.84 8.07
N LEU A 12 -26.63 -5.62 7.55
CA LEU A 12 -27.70 -4.74 7.05
C LEU A 12 -27.73 -4.51 5.53
N PHE A 13 -26.80 -5.07 4.77
CA PHE A 13 -26.84 -4.98 3.31
C PHE A 13 -26.87 -6.38 2.70
N PRO A 14 -28.01 -6.85 2.16
CA PRO A 14 -27.98 -7.96 1.22
C PRO A 14 -27.21 -7.47 -0.02
N LEU A 15 -25.91 -7.73 -0.05
CA LEU A 15 -25.08 -7.49 -1.22
C LEU A 15 -25.28 -8.66 -2.16
N ASP A 16 -25.88 -8.39 -3.32
CA ASP A 16 -25.92 -9.34 -4.41
C ASP A 16 -24.48 -9.81 -4.68
N ALA A 17 -24.31 -11.13 -4.77
CA ALA A 17 -23.03 -11.75 -5.09
C ALA A 17 -22.68 -11.45 -6.56
N ILE A 18 -22.13 -10.26 -6.83
CA ILE A 18 -21.61 -9.91 -8.14
C ILE A 18 -20.33 -10.72 -8.35
N SER A 19 -20.26 -11.44 -9.47
CA SER A 19 -19.08 -12.23 -9.85
C SER A 19 -17.84 -11.33 -9.89
N SER A 20 -16.70 -11.78 -9.36
CA SER A 20 -15.46 -10.98 -9.35
C SER A 20 -15.08 -10.48 -10.75
N ASN A 21 -15.36 -11.28 -11.79
CA ASN A 21 -15.10 -10.93 -13.19
C ASN A 21 -15.80 -9.66 -13.67
N ASP A 22 -16.92 -9.29 -13.04
CA ASP A 22 -17.73 -8.16 -13.47
C ASP A 22 -17.41 -6.88 -12.68
N THR A 23 -16.48 -6.91 -11.72
CA THR A 23 -16.10 -5.74 -10.90
C THR A 23 -14.90 -4.99 -11.48
N PRO A 24 -14.51 -3.81 -10.95
CA PRO A 24 -13.25 -3.16 -11.32
C PRO A 24 -12.00 -4.02 -11.11
N CYS A 25 -12.06 -5.00 -10.22
CA CYS A 25 -10.98 -5.98 -10.03
C CYS A 25 -10.82 -6.88 -11.26
N GLY A 26 -11.88 -7.05 -12.03
CA GLY A 26 -11.93 -7.97 -13.15
C GLY A 26 -11.70 -9.42 -12.70
N GLY A 27 -11.27 -10.26 -13.63
CA GLY A 27 -11.05 -11.67 -13.33
C GLY A 27 -9.74 -11.96 -12.61
N PRO A 28 -9.52 -13.22 -12.18
CA PRO A 28 -8.33 -13.66 -11.44
C PRO A 28 -6.97 -13.41 -12.13
N THR A 29 -6.97 -13.05 -13.41
CA THR A 29 -5.77 -12.78 -14.20
C THR A 29 -5.53 -11.29 -14.46
N ASN A 30 -6.36 -10.40 -13.90
CA ASN A 30 -6.24 -8.96 -14.09
C ASN A 30 -5.24 -8.37 -13.09
N LEU A 31 -3.97 -8.77 -13.21
CA LEU A 31 -2.93 -8.44 -12.23
C LEU A 31 -2.76 -6.92 -12.04
N LEU A 32 -2.93 -6.12 -13.10
CA LEU A 32 -2.82 -4.66 -13.05
C LEU A 32 -3.85 -3.98 -12.13
N ALA A 33 -5.00 -4.60 -11.87
CA ALA A 33 -6.00 -4.07 -10.95
C ALA A 33 -5.83 -4.58 -9.50
N ILE A 34 -5.04 -5.64 -9.32
CA ILE A 34 -4.93 -6.35 -8.04
C ILE A 34 -3.72 -5.89 -7.25
N ILE A 35 -2.58 -5.68 -7.90
CA ILE A 35 -1.31 -5.31 -7.25
C ILE A 35 -1.37 -3.92 -6.65
N ASP A 36 -0.60 -3.72 -5.58
CA ASP A 36 -0.55 -2.45 -4.85
C ASP A 36 0.62 -1.59 -5.36
N ARG A 37 1.75 -2.23 -5.72
CA ARG A 37 2.88 -1.54 -6.34
C ARG A 37 2.54 -0.98 -7.72
N PRO A 38 3.12 0.17 -8.09
CA PRO A 38 4.04 0.99 -7.29
C PRO A 38 3.35 2.08 -6.42
N SER A 39 2.03 2.03 -6.25
CA SER A 39 1.27 3.05 -5.50
C SER A 39 1.54 2.99 -3.99
N PHE A 40 1.39 4.12 -3.29
CA PHE A 40 1.22 4.16 -1.84
C PHE A 40 -0.16 3.63 -1.40
N ALA A 41 -1.19 3.78 -2.23
CA ALA A 41 -2.53 3.27 -1.99
C ALA A 41 -2.61 1.76 -2.21
N ASP A 42 -3.17 1.06 -1.22
CA ASP A 42 -3.53 -0.35 -1.37
C ASP A 42 -4.69 -0.51 -2.37
N SER A 43 -4.62 -1.52 -3.24
CA SER A 43 -5.73 -1.88 -4.12
C SER A 43 -6.91 -2.36 -3.29
N ALA A 44 -8.12 -1.90 -3.65
CA ALA A 44 -9.36 -2.41 -3.09
C ALA A 44 -9.65 -3.87 -3.49
N CYS A 45 -8.91 -4.40 -4.46
CA CYS A 45 -9.09 -5.75 -4.97
C CYS A 45 -8.25 -6.75 -4.18
N VAL A 46 -8.89 -7.82 -3.73
CA VAL A 46 -8.20 -8.91 -3.03
C VAL A 46 -7.52 -9.85 -4.01
N THR A 47 -6.42 -10.44 -3.57
CA THR A 47 -5.75 -11.54 -4.26
C THR A 47 -6.75 -12.69 -4.48
N PRO A 48 -6.85 -13.25 -5.70
CA PRO A 48 -7.80 -14.32 -5.98
C PRO A 48 -7.58 -15.57 -5.13
N ASP A 49 -8.66 -16.26 -4.75
CA ASP A 49 -8.62 -17.47 -3.92
C ASP A 49 -7.59 -18.50 -4.44
N LYS A 50 -6.80 -19.07 -3.52
CA LYS A 50 -5.72 -20.05 -3.78
C LYS A 50 -4.59 -19.53 -4.67
N THR A 51 -4.48 -18.22 -4.83
CA THR A 51 -3.33 -17.61 -5.50
C THR A 51 -2.43 -16.89 -4.51
N VAL A 52 -1.17 -16.76 -4.87
CA VAL A 52 -0.17 -15.99 -4.13
C VAL A 52 0.39 -14.93 -5.06
N ILE A 53 0.48 -13.70 -4.60
CA ILE A 53 1.17 -12.62 -5.30
C ILE A 53 2.41 -12.25 -4.49
N LEU A 54 3.55 -12.17 -5.18
CA LEU A 54 4.76 -11.53 -4.69
C LEU A 54 4.94 -10.23 -5.45
N GLU A 55 5.00 -9.13 -4.73
CA GLU A 55 5.43 -7.83 -5.23
C GLU A 55 6.80 -7.53 -4.61
N SER A 56 7.74 -7.01 -5.38
CA SER A 56 9.09 -6.68 -4.91
C SER A 56 9.65 -5.55 -5.74
N GLY A 57 10.41 -4.66 -5.10
CA GLY A 57 10.97 -3.48 -5.74
C GLY A 57 12.29 -3.01 -5.14
N TYR A 58 12.72 -1.90 -5.70
CA TYR A 58 13.86 -1.12 -5.27
C TYR A 58 13.50 0.36 -5.39
N GLU A 59 13.85 1.15 -4.39
CA GLU A 59 13.77 2.61 -4.42
C GLU A 59 15.13 3.25 -4.17
N ASP A 60 15.36 4.41 -4.81
CA ASP A 60 16.48 5.30 -4.54
C ASP A 60 15.96 6.72 -4.25
N LEU A 61 16.11 7.13 -3.00
CA LEU A 61 15.58 8.35 -2.44
C LEU A 61 16.69 9.37 -2.20
N THR A 62 16.39 10.65 -2.43
CA THR A 62 17.21 11.76 -1.97
C THR A 62 16.66 12.28 -0.65
N LEU A 63 17.43 12.14 0.42
CA LEU A 63 16.99 12.51 1.77
C LEU A 63 16.88 14.02 1.96
N LEU A 64 15.92 14.44 2.78
CA LEU A 64 15.84 15.82 3.27
C LEU A 64 17.09 16.16 4.07
N GLY A 65 17.69 17.32 3.80
CA GLY A 65 18.96 17.72 4.43
C GLY A 65 20.21 17.10 3.78
N GLY A 66 20.04 16.27 2.75
CA GLY A 66 21.13 15.72 1.94
C GLY A 66 21.45 14.26 2.24
N GLY A 67 22.02 13.59 1.25
CA GLY A 67 22.28 12.15 1.27
C GLY A 67 21.34 11.37 0.37
N ARG A 68 21.64 10.09 0.22
CA ARG A 68 20.87 9.12 -0.57
C ARG A 68 20.47 7.96 0.30
N GLN A 69 19.30 7.40 0.07
CA GLN A 69 18.81 6.17 0.71
C GLN A 69 18.33 5.22 -0.37
N GLN A 70 18.57 3.93 -0.17
CA GLN A 70 18.10 2.84 -1.00
C GLN A 70 17.27 1.91 -0.13
N ASN A 71 16.10 1.53 -0.62
CA ASN A 71 15.22 0.55 0.03
C ASN A 71 15.09 -0.66 -0.89
N PHE A 72 15.26 -1.86 -0.34
CA PHE A 72 15.00 -3.11 -1.06
C PHE A 72 14.84 -4.27 -0.06
N PRO A 73 14.11 -5.34 -0.38
CA PRO A 73 13.51 -5.65 -1.68
C PRO A 73 12.06 -5.18 -1.84
N GLU A 74 11.54 -4.35 -0.94
CA GLU A 74 10.14 -3.90 -0.91
C GLU A 74 9.15 -5.04 -1.10
N ALA A 75 9.43 -6.15 -0.43
CA ALA A 75 8.75 -7.40 -0.70
C ALA A 75 7.42 -7.47 0.04
N PHE A 76 6.35 -7.66 -0.72
CA PHE A 76 5.00 -7.82 -0.24
C PHE A 76 4.42 -9.15 -0.74
N LEU A 77 4.06 -10.01 0.20
CA LEU A 77 3.45 -11.32 -0.08
C LEU A 77 1.97 -11.25 0.23
N ARG A 78 1.14 -11.68 -0.71
CA ARG A 78 -0.32 -11.62 -0.62
C ARG A 78 -0.90 -12.99 -0.93
N PHE A 79 -1.79 -13.47 -0.09
CA PHE A 79 -2.38 -14.80 -0.14
C PHE A 79 -3.89 -14.64 -0.28
N GLY A 80 -4.44 -15.04 -1.42
CA GLY A 80 -5.87 -15.03 -1.65
C GLY A 80 -6.55 -16.18 -0.93
N LEU A 81 -7.60 -15.86 -0.19
CA LEU A 81 -8.38 -16.78 0.62
C LEU A 81 -9.84 -16.82 0.12
N ALA A 82 -10.59 -17.79 0.63
CA ALA A 82 -12.03 -17.88 0.38
C ALA A 82 -12.77 -16.61 0.86
N ASP A 83 -13.99 -16.42 0.36
CA ASP A 83 -14.90 -15.36 0.79
C ASP A 83 -14.31 -13.95 0.65
N ARG A 84 -13.48 -13.73 -0.38
CA ARG A 84 -12.85 -12.44 -0.71
C ARG A 84 -11.98 -11.87 0.41
N PHE A 85 -11.29 -12.77 1.11
CA PHE A 85 -10.24 -12.38 2.05
C PHE A 85 -8.87 -12.47 1.39
N GLU A 86 -7.97 -11.60 1.83
CA GLU A 86 -6.55 -11.69 1.58
C GLU A 86 -5.82 -11.59 2.92
N PHE A 87 -4.84 -12.47 3.11
CA PHE A 87 -3.83 -12.28 4.13
C PHE A 87 -2.55 -11.81 3.47
N ASN A 88 -1.83 -10.88 4.08
CA ASN A 88 -0.63 -10.33 3.48
C ASN A 88 0.48 -10.01 4.48
N ILE A 89 1.71 -9.91 3.96
CA ILE A 89 2.93 -9.74 4.75
C ILE A 89 3.85 -8.77 4.01
N PHE A 90 4.15 -7.63 4.62
CA PHE A 90 5.30 -6.82 4.23
C PHE A 90 6.55 -7.33 4.95
N LEU A 91 7.50 -7.81 4.15
CA LEU A 91 8.81 -8.18 4.61
C LEU A 91 9.65 -6.92 4.89
N PRO A 92 10.60 -6.98 5.83
CA PRO A 92 11.36 -5.80 6.20
C PRO A 92 12.27 -5.40 5.05
N ASN A 93 12.25 -4.11 4.70
CA ASN A 93 13.24 -3.54 3.80
C ASN A 93 14.59 -3.48 4.48
N TYR A 94 15.64 -3.82 3.73
CA TYR A 94 16.98 -3.34 4.03
C TYR A 94 17.10 -1.91 3.56
N VAL A 95 17.39 -1.03 4.51
CA VAL A 95 17.65 0.38 4.26
C VAL A 95 19.15 0.57 4.19
N HIS A 96 19.64 1.21 3.12
CA HIS A 96 21.02 1.65 3.00
C HIS A 96 21.09 3.13 2.65
N GLN A 97 21.82 3.92 3.43
CA GLN A 97 21.92 5.35 3.21
C GLN A 97 23.35 5.89 3.38
N THR A 98 23.63 7.03 2.76
CA THR A 98 24.97 7.65 2.77
C THR A 98 25.26 8.47 4.01
N VAL A 99 24.26 8.69 4.86
CA VAL A 99 24.35 9.47 6.11
C VAL A 99 24.03 8.56 7.30
N LEU A 100 24.48 8.91 8.50
CA LEU A 100 24.12 8.14 9.72
C LEU A 100 22.59 7.98 9.82
N PRO A 101 22.06 6.78 10.13
CA PRO A 101 22.74 5.58 10.66
C PRO A 101 23.27 4.57 9.61
N TYR A 102 23.38 4.95 8.34
CA TYR A 102 23.92 4.19 7.20
C TYR A 102 23.17 2.94 6.74
N LYS A 103 22.68 2.10 7.65
CA LYS A 103 21.95 0.90 7.29
C LYS A 103 21.12 0.31 8.41
N GLY A 104 20.09 -0.43 8.02
CA GLY A 104 19.29 -1.21 8.94
C GLY A 104 18.14 -1.92 8.25
N TYR A 105 17.17 -2.32 9.06
CA TYR A 105 15.95 -2.93 8.59
C TYR A 105 14.75 -2.21 9.18
N ASP A 106 13.75 -2.01 8.34
CA ASP A 106 12.41 -1.54 8.71
C ASP A 106 11.63 -2.64 9.44
N PRO A 107 10.52 -2.31 10.13
CA PRO A 107 9.69 -3.32 10.75
C PRO A 107 8.95 -4.17 9.70
N SER A 108 8.65 -5.42 10.05
CA SER A 108 7.71 -6.24 9.28
C SER A 108 6.26 -5.93 9.65
N THR A 109 5.36 -6.11 8.70
CA THR A 109 3.93 -5.85 8.88
C THR A 109 3.11 -7.04 8.42
N LEU A 110 2.07 -7.38 9.18
CA LEU A 110 1.09 -8.42 8.82
C LEU A 110 -0.25 -7.75 8.56
N GLY A 111 -0.96 -8.14 7.51
CA GLY A 111 -2.25 -7.55 7.18
C GLY A 111 -3.32 -8.55 6.78
N VAL A 112 -4.56 -8.09 6.89
CA VAL A 112 -5.75 -8.78 6.38
C VAL A 112 -6.59 -7.75 5.63
N LYS A 113 -7.02 -8.12 4.42
CA LYS A 113 -7.90 -7.32 3.56
C LYS A 113 -9.17 -8.11 3.28
N HIS A 114 -10.29 -7.42 3.21
CA HIS A 114 -11.59 -8.00 2.87
C HIS A 114 -12.34 -7.08 1.91
N GLU A 115 -12.73 -7.63 0.76
CA GLU A 115 -13.62 -6.94 -0.16
C GLU A 115 -15.04 -6.97 0.40
N ILE A 116 -15.55 -5.81 0.83
CA ILE A 116 -16.84 -5.71 1.51
C ILE A 116 -17.97 -5.75 0.49
N ALA A 117 -17.82 -5.00 -0.58
CA ALA A 117 -18.88 -4.72 -1.53
C ALA A 117 -18.32 -4.36 -2.89
N ALA A 118 -19.04 -4.73 -3.94
CA ALA A 118 -18.69 -4.35 -5.29
C ALA A 118 -19.93 -4.16 -6.16
N SER A 119 -19.74 -3.48 -7.28
CA SER A 119 -20.64 -3.41 -8.43
C SER A 119 -19.83 -3.56 -9.71
N THR A 120 -20.48 -3.37 -10.86
CA THR A 120 -19.77 -3.34 -12.14
C THR A 120 -18.86 -2.13 -12.34
N GLN A 121 -19.09 -1.07 -11.56
CA GLN A 121 -18.33 0.18 -11.67
C GLN A 121 -17.44 0.45 -10.47
N TRP A 122 -17.66 -0.21 -9.34
CA TRP A 122 -16.92 0.11 -8.12
C TRP A 122 -16.65 -1.10 -7.25
N VAL A 123 -15.63 -1.00 -6.40
CA VAL A 123 -15.33 -1.96 -5.33
C VAL A 123 -14.93 -1.18 -4.09
N ILE A 124 -15.34 -1.68 -2.93
CA ILE A 124 -14.98 -1.15 -1.61
C ILE A 124 -14.42 -2.29 -0.79
N ALA A 125 -13.28 -2.05 -0.17
CA ALA A 125 -12.64 -2.98 0.74
C ALA A 125 -12.21 -2.27 2.01
N ILE A 126 -11.85 -3.07 3.00
CA ILE A 126 -11.09 -2.62 4.16
C ILE A 126 -9.88 -3.49 4.31
N ASP A 127 -8.84 -2.93 4.90
CA ASP A 127 -7.75 -3.71 5.46
C ASP A 127 -7.31 -3.19 6.82
N GLY A 128 -6.61 -4.07 7.51
CA GLY A 128 -5.96 -3.76 8.77
C GLY A 128 -4.58 -4.38 8.81
N TYR A 129 -3.62 -3.60 9.28
CA TYR A 129 -2.23 -3.99 9.41
C TYR A 129 -1.77 -3.93 10.86
N LEU A 130 -0.96 -4.91 11.25
CA LEU A 130 -0.21 -4.95 12.49
C LEU A 130 1.27 -4.73 12.17
N ILE A 131 1.80 -3.59 12.60
CA ILE A 131 3.23 -3.29 12.53
C ILE A 131 3.91 -3.98 13.70
N LEU A 132 4.84 -4.90 13.44
CA LEU A 132 5.51 -5.66 14.47
C LEU A 132 6.62 -4.84 15.15
N PRO A 133 6.85 -4.98 16.47
CA PRO A 133 8.00 -4.40 17.16
C PRO A 133 9.29 -5.12 16.73
N SER A 134 9.78 -4.76 15.55
CA SER A 134 10.81 -5.47 14.80
C SER A 134 11.65 -4.50 13.98
N GLY A 135 12.63 -5.03 13.25
CA GLY A 135 13.61 -4.23 12.53
C GLY A 135 14.80 -3.83 13.41
N SER A 136 15.62 -2.94 12.88
CA SER A 136 16.85 -2.48 13.51
C SER A 136 16.62 -1.34 14.50
N VAL A 137 17.55 -1.09 15.43
CA VAL A 137 17.40 -0.05 16.47
C VAL A 137 17.19 1.38 15.94
N ASN A 138 17.59 1.66 14.70
CA ASN A 138 17.47 2.98 14.08
C ASN A 138 16.31 3.10 13.07
N PHE A 139 15.89 1.99 12.45
CA PHE A 139 14.90 1.99 11.35
C PHE A 139 13.63 1.18 11.68
N GLY A 140 13.69 0.34 12.71
CA GLY A 140 12.57 -0.49 13.15
C GLY A 140 11.50 0.27 13.93
N SER A 141 10.57 -0.48 14.52
CA SER A 141 9.56 0.07 15.43
C SER A 141 9.78 -0.46 16.85
N GLU A 142 9.77 0.43 17.86
CA GLU A 142 9.96 -0.01 19.26
C GLU A 142 8.80 -0.89 19.75
N ARG A 143 7.57 -0.59 19.34
CA ARG A 143 6.35 -1.25 19.83
C ARG A 143 5.43 -1.62 18.67
N ALA A 144 4.48 -2.49 18.96
CA ALA A 144 3.44 -2.81 18.00
C ALA A 144 2.65 -1.56 17.60
N GLY A 145 2.42 -1.40 16.29
CA GLY A 145 1.59 -0.37 15.69
C GLY A 145 0.40 -0.97 14.95
N GLY A 146 -0.50 -0.13 14.48
CA GLY A 146 -1.64 -0.58 13.69
C GLY A 146 -2.04 0.44 12.64
N ILE A 147 -2.52 -0.06 11.51
CA ILE A 147 -3.14 0.73 10.44
C ILE A 147 -4.49 0.10 10.12
N PHE A 148 -5.49 0.93 9.84
CA PHE A 148 -6.79 0.51 9.34
C PHE A 148 -7.16 1.41 8.18
N ASN A 149 -7.43 0.83 7.00
CA ASN A 149 -7.78 1.59 5.82
C ASN A 149 -9.18 1.22 5.31
N GLY A 150 -9.90 2.24 4.85
CA GLY A 150 -11.00 2.07 3.90
C GLY A 150 -10.48 2.30 2.49
N LEU A 151 -10.79 1.38 1.58
CA LEU A 151 -10.32 1.38 0.20
C LEU A 151 -11.51 1.48 -0.75
N PHE A 152 -11.34 2.20 -1.85
CA PHE A 152 -12.29 2.18 -2.96
C PHE A 152 -11.58 2.18 -4.30
N SER A 153 -12.24 1.62 -5.30
CA SER A 153 -11.89 1.79 -6.71
C SER A 153 -13.16 2.00 -7.52
N TYR A 154 -13.13 2.95 -8.45
CA TYR A 154 -14.25 3.35 -9.28
C TYR A 154 -13.80 3.51 -10.74
N ASN A 155 -14.41 2.75 -11.65
CA ASN A 155 -14.19 2.88 -13.09
C ASN A 155 -15.00 4.06 -13.63
N ILE A 156 -14.31 5.15 -13.98
CA ILE A 156 -14.91 6.32 -14.65
C ILE A 156 -15.28 5.95 -16.09
N THR A 157 -14.39 5.21 -16.76
CA THR A 157 -14.61 4.63 -18.09
C THR A 157 -14.03 3.22 -18.14
N SER A 158 -14.03 2.57 -19.30
CA SER A 158 -13.36 1.28 -19.48
C SER A 158 -11.84 1.34 -19.38
N GLU A 159 -11.24 2.53 -19.52
CA GLU A 159 -9.78 2.72 -19.49
C GLU A 159 -9.34 3.65 -18.35
N ILE A 160 -10.25 4.35 -17.66
CA ILE A 160 -9.91 5.33 -16.62
C ILE A 160 -10.56 4.91 -15.31
N SER A 161 -9.77 4.81 -14.26
CA SER A 161 -10.23 4.52 -12.91
C SER A 161 -9.72 5.55 -11.90
N LEU A 162 -10.51 5.74 -10.85
CA LEU A 162 -10.15 6.48 -9.66
C LEU A 162 -10.13 5.50 -8.49
N SER A 163 -9.01 5.42 -7.79
CA SER A 163 -8.87 4.61 -6.59
C SER A 163 -8.44 5.52 -5.43
N GLY A 164 -8.71 5.08 -4.21
CA GLY A 164 -8.26 5.85 -3.06
C GLY A 164 -8.37 5.08 -1.76
N MET A 165 -7.64 5.61 -0.79
CA MET A 165 -7.47 5.04 0.52
C MET A 165 -7.68 6.13 1.57
N LEU A 166 -8.40 5.80 2.64
CA LEU A 166 -8.43 6.63 3.83
C LEU A 166 -8.02 5.79 5.04
N GLY A 167 -6.80 6.03 5.50
CA GLY A 167 -6.18 5.30 6.59
C GLY A 167 -6.25 6.01 7.93
N LEU A 168 -6.29 5.22 9.00
CA LEU A 168 -6.01 5.63 10.37
C LEU A 168 -4.84 4.79 10.87
N SER A 169 -3.81 5.44 11.39
CA SER A 169 -2.60 4.75 11.87
C SER A 169 -2.23 5.14 13.30
N SER A 170 -1.61 4.20 14.00
CA SER A 170 -0.94 4.39 15.29
C SER A 170 0.42 3.70 15.24
N GLN A 171 1.48 4.49 15.19
CA GLN A 171 2.84 4.01 14.91
C GLN A 171 3.80 4.44 16.01
N THR A 172 4.91 3.71 16.17
CA THR A 172 5.99 4.11 17.06
C THR A 172 7.28 4.30 16.29
N LEU A 173 8.05 5.32 16.70
CA LEU A 173 9.41 5.52 16.22
C LEU A 173 10.33 4.35 16.61
N SER A 174 11.50 4.29 15.98
CA SER A 174 12.57 3.37 16.34
C SER A 174 13.10 3.65 17.75
N ILE A 175 13.83 2.68 18.31
CA ILE A 175 14.39 2.76 19.68
C ILE A 175 15.27 4.01 19.82
N ASN A 176 16.20 4.23 18.89
CA ASN A 176 17.12 5.36 18.97
C ASN A 176 16.48 6.71 18.57
N ALA A 177 15.32 6.68 17.92
CA ALA A 177 14.48 7.86 17.71
C ALA A 177 13.54 8.14 18.90
N GLY A 178 13.65 7.36 19.99
CA GLY A 178 12.96 7.61 21.26
C GLY A 178 11.67 6.79 21.46
N GLY A 179 11.29 5.91 20.54
CA GLY A 179 10.17 4.97 20.70
C GLY A 179 8.78 5.60 20.84
N GLN A 180 8.67 6.91 20.63
CA GLN A 180 7.45 7.66 20.86
C GLN A 180 6.35 7.27 19.87
N ARG A 181 5.10 7.27 20.35
CA ARG A 181 3.90 6.97 19.56
C ARG A 181 3.31 8.23 18.94
N TYR A 182 2.80 8.12 17.73
CA TYR A 182 1.95 9.11 17.10
C TYR A 182 0.80 8.43 16.34
N ASN A 183 -0.25 9.19 16.08
CA ASN A 183 -1.40 8.73 15.30
C ASN A 183 -1.62 9.69 14.14
N SER A 184 -2.02 9.15 12.98
CA SER A 184 -2.27 9.95 11.78
C SER A 184 -3.49 9.46 11.00
N ILE A 185 -4.20 10.39 10.38
CA ILE A 185 -5.11 10.17 9.26
C ILE A 185 -4.30 10.25 7.97
N ASN A 186 -4.48 9.26 7.10
CA ASN A 186 -3.64 9.03 5.93
C ASN A 186 -4.52 8.96 4.67
N PRO A 187 -4.84 10.10 4.02
CA PRO A 187 -5.56 10.10 2.75
C PRO A 187 -4.64 9.73 1.59
N ASP A 188 -5.22 9.04 0.61
CA ASP A 188 -4.60 8.74 -0.68
C ASP A 188 -5.62 8.77 -1.82
N LEU A 189 -5.18 9.20 -3.00
CA LEU A 189 -6.00 9.26 -4.19
C LEU A 189 -5.15 9.02 -5.45
N VAL A 190 -5.59 8.06 -6.25
CA VAL A 190 -4.90 7.59 -7.46
C VAL A 190 -5.83 7.73 -8.66
N LEU A 191 -5.36 8.40 -9.70
CA LEU A 191 -6.02 8.40 -11.01
C LEU A 191 -5.19 7.54 -11.96
N SER A 192 -5.82 6.53 -12.56
CA SER A 192 -5.15 5.60 -13.47
C SER A 192 -5.79 5.60 -14.85
N TRP A 193 -4.96 5.43 -15.87
CA TRP A 193 -5.37 5.05 -17.22
C TRP A 193 -4.74 3.70 -17.58
N THR A 194 -5.58 2.72 -17.92
CA THR A 194 -5.18 1.37 -18.24
C THR A 194 -5.71 0.96 -19.61
N LYS A 195 -4.82 0.52 -20.48
CA LYS A 195 -5.15 -0.01 -21.80
C LYS A 195 -4.26 -1.18 -22.16
N GLU A 196 -4.89 -2.30 -22.50
CA GLU A 196 -4.22 -3.57 -22.81
C GLU A 196 -3.27 -4.01 -21.69
N LYS A 197 -1.95 -3.86 -21.91
CA LYS A 197 -0.89 -4.29 -20.99
C LYS A 197 -0.24 -3.13 -20.24
N ILE A 198 -0.68 -1.89 -20.48
CA ILE A 198 -0.07 -0.69 -19.92
C ILE A 198 -1.06 -0.06 -18.96
N SER A 199 -0.58 0.29 -17.78
CA SER A 199 -1.26 1.20 -16.86
C SER A 199 -0.34 2.36 -16.52
N ILE A 200 -0.87 3.57 -16.48
CA ILE A 200 -0.17 4.78 -16.05
C ILE A 200 -1.02 5.40 -14.96
N TYR A 201 -0.40 5.85 -13.88
CA TYR A 201 -1.10 6.47 -12.77
C TYR A 201 -0.40 7.75 -12.31
N GLY A 202 -1.17 8.57 -11.59
CA GLY A 202 -0.66 9.63 -10.75
C GLY A 202 -1.40 9.63 -9.42
N GLU A 203 -0.66 9.93 -8.36
CA GLU A 203 -1.10 9.74 -6.97
C GLU A 203 -0.76 10.97 -6.11
N ILE A 204 -1.58 11.20 -5.08
CA ILE A 204 -1.30 12.12 -3.99
C ILE A 204 -1.57 11.46 -2.65
N TYR A 205 -0.49 11.19 -1.93
CA TYR A 205 -0.51 10.60 -0.61
C TYR A 205 -0.23 11.65 0.48
N GLY A 206 -0.84 11.48 1.64
CA GLY A 206 -0.57 12.35 2.78
C GLY A 206 -0.71 11.69 4.14
N GLN A 207 -0.12 12.34 5.14
CA GLN A 207 -0.32 12.03 6.54
C GLN A 207 -0.59 13.32 7.31
N SER A 208 -1.60 13.30 8.17
CA SER A 208 -1.89 14.42 9.08
C SER A 208 -0.78 14.65 10.11
N LYS A 209 0.03 13.62 10.43
CA LYS A 209 1.22 13.70 11.27
C LYS A 209 2.29 12.74 10.77
N THR A 210 3.49 13.27 10.56
CA THR A 210 4.68 12.53 10.08
C THR A 210 5.55 11.97 11.21
N GLY A 211 5.23 12.33 12.45
CA GLY A 211 5.93 11.86 13.65
C GLY A 211 5.41 12.54 14.93
N PRO A 212 5.95 12.17 16.10
CA PRO A 212 5.66 12.84 17.36
C PRO A 212 6.00 14.33 17.26
N GLN A 213 5.02 15.18 17.55
CA GLN A 213 5.14 16.65 17.48
C GLN A 213 5.44 17.21 16.08
N GLN A 214 5.37 16.38 15.04
CA GLN A 214 5.52 16.83 13.66
C GLN A 214 4.14 17.09 13.03
N GLY A 215 4.12 18.00 12.05
CA GLY A 215 2.93 18.35 11.29
C GLY A 215 2.61 17.36 10.17
N SER A 216 1.68 17.77 9.32
CA SER A 216 1.31 17.00 8.13
C SER A 216 2.41 17.01 7.07
N GLY A 217 2.38 16.02 6.20
CA GLY A 217 3.21 15.94 5.01
C GLY A 217 2.45 15.31 3.86
N PHE A 218 2.86 15.65 2.64
CA PHE A 218 2.23 15.21 1.41
C PHE A 218 3.29 14.92 0.36
N ILE A 219 3.07 13.85 -0.41
CA ILE A 219 3.88 13.38 -1.51
C ILE A 219 2.96 13.26 -2.73
N THR A 220 3.53 13.42 -3.92
CA THR A 220 2.90 13.00 -5.16
C THR A 220 3.90 12.17 -5.95
N ASP A 221 3.38 11.17 -6.63
CA ASP A 221 4.14 10.29 -7.47
C ASP A 221 3.32 9.88 -8.69
N ALA A 222 4.02 9.30 -9.64
CA ALA A 222 3.45 8.78 -10.86
C ALA A 222 4.34 7.67 -11.38
N GLY A 223 3.73 6.76 -12.11
CA GLY A 223 4.46 5.63 -12.66
C GLY A 223 3.74 4.94 -13.79
N VAL A 224 4.42 3.92 -14.31
CA VAL A 224 3.95 3.08 -15.39
C VAL A 224 4.11 1.62 -15.00
N LEU A 225 3.08 0.84 -15.28
CA LEU A 225 3.06 -0.60 -15.10
C LEU A 225 2.93 -1.25 -16.47
N TYR A 226 3.73 -2.29 -16.70
CA TYR A 226 3.70 -3.07 -17.93
C TYR A 226 3.51 -4.57 -17.65
N GLN A 227 2.39 -5.11 -18.09
CA GLN A 227 2.05 -6.52 -17.97
C GLN A 227 2.77 -7.35 -19.06
N ILE A 228 3.98 -7.83 -18.73
CA ILE A 228 4.79 -8.67 -19.62
C ILE A 228 4.05 -9.97 -19.95
N LYS A 229 3.49 -10.61 -18.91
CA LYS A 229 2.69 -11.84 -18.99
C LYS A 229 1.43 -11.67 -18.14
N LYS A 230 0.43 -12.52 -18.36
CA LYS A 230 -0.82 -12.50 -17.57
C LYS A 230 -0.56 -12.49 -16.05
N ASN A 231 0.52 -13.13 -15.60
CA ASN A 231 0.89 -13.25 -14.19
C ASN A 231 2.19 -12.50 -13.82
N ILE A 232 2.71 -11.63 -14.69
CA ILE A 232 3.94 -10.85 -14.42
C ILE A 232 3.75 -9.41 -14.89
N VAL A 233 3.86 -8.47 -13.96
CA VAL A 233 3.92 -7.03 -14.20
C VAL A 233 5.27 -6.51 -13.75
N ILE A 234 5.83 -5.55 -14.48
CA ILE A 234 6.94 -4.71 -14.02
C ILE A 234 6.49 -3.27 -13.95
N ASP A 235 7.13 -2.49 -13.10
CA ASP A 235 6.77 -1.10 -12.86
C ASP A 235 8.00 -0.19 -12.76
N LEU A 236 7.76 1.09 -13.00
CA LEU A 236 8.69 2.19 -12.78
C LEU A 236 7.88 3.37 -12.24
N GLU A 237 8.40 3.99 -11.19
CA GLU A 237 7.76 5.10 -10.49
C GLU A 237 8.76 6.21 -10.15
N ALA A 238 8.25 7.41 -9.96
CA ALA A 238 9.00 8.51 -9.39
C ALA A 238 8.07 9.41 -8.60
N GLY A 239 8.53 9.84 -7.42
CA GLY A 239 7.76 10.72 -6.57
C GLY A 239 8.56 11.92 -6.06
N HIS A 240 7.80 12.91 -5.62
CA HIS A 240 8.28 14.18 -5.12
C HIS A 240 7.51 14.60 -3.89
N ARG A 241 8.24 15.10 -2.90
CA ARG A 241 7.65 15.67 -1.70
C ARG A 241 6.99 17.01 -2.02
N ILE A 242 5.70 17.14 -1.72
CA ILE A 242 4.98 18.41 -1.78
C ILE A 242 5.25 19.24 -0.52
N SER A 243 5.13 18.64 0.67
CA SER A 243 5.25 19.37 1.94
C SER A 243 5.56 18.45 3.14
N GLY A 244 5.87 19.05 4.30
CA GLY A 244 6.12 18.32 5.55
C GLY A 244 7.47 17.60 5.58
N VAL A 245 7.56 16.46 6.26
CA VAL A 245 8.76 15.59 6.27
C VAL A 245 8.39 14.12 6.11
N LEU A 246 7.25 13.86 5.45
CA LEU A 246 6.74 12.51 5.20
C LEU A 246 7.83 11.70 4.48
N ASP A 247 8.13 10.54 5.05
CA ASP A 247 9.17 9.58 4.62
C ASP A 247 10.60 10.15 4.46
N GLY A 248 10.84 11.37 4.93
CA GLY A 248 12.18 11.95 5.04
C GLY A 248 12.89 12.24 3.73
N PHE A 249 12.22 12.23 2.57
CA PHE A 249 12.84 12.45 1.26
C PHE A 249 12.38 13.74 0.55
N SER A 250 13.15 14.15 -0.46
CA SER A 250 12.81 15.25 -1.39
C SER A 250 12.22 14.74 -2.70
N TYR A 251 12.85 13.73 -3.29
CA TYR A 251 12.36 12.98 -4.45
C TYR A 251 12.93 11.57 -4.44
N TYR A 252 12.28 10.65 -5.14
CA TYR A 252 12.74 9.29 -5.34
C TYR A 252 12.42 8.79 -6.75
N TRP A 253 13.02 7.67 -7.11
CA TRP A 253 12.54 6.81 -8.19
C TRP A 253 12.59 5.37 -7.72
N GLY A 254 11.69 4.55 -8.24
CA GLY A 254 11.56 3.14 -7.88
C GLY A 254 11.24 2.27 -9.08
N THR A 255 11.48 0.97 -8.94
CA THR A 255 11.10 -0.03 -9.94
C THR A 255 10.85 -1.36 -9.27
N GLY A 256 9.89 -2.11 -9.79
CA GLY A 256 9.49 -3.38 -9.22
C GLY A 256 9.01 -4.41 -10.22
N ILE A 257 8.65 -5.55 -9.64
CA ILE A 257 8.05 -6.69 -10.30
C ILE A 257 6.99 -7.30 -9.40
N SER A 258 5.85 -7.63 -10.00
CA SER A 258 4.77 -8.37 -9.35
C SER A 258 4.51 -9.67 -10.10
N ILE A 259 4.51 -10.79 -9.37
CA ILE A 259 4.36 -12.15 -9.90
C ILE A 259 3.22 -12.84 -9.17
N GLN A 260 2.26 -13.37 -9.93
CA GLN A 260 1.19 -14.21 -9.43
C GLN A 260 1.49 -15.70 -9.66
N PHE A 261 1.26 -16.50 -8.62
CA PHE A 261 1.37 -17.94 -8.56
C PHE A 261 -0.01 -18.56 -8.27
N SER A 262 -0.35 -19.65 -8.95
CA SER A 262 -1.62 -20.37 -8.87
C SER A 262 -1.41 -21.88 -8.95
#